data_AF-A0A507EJZ6-F1
#
_entry.id   AF-A0A507EJZ6-F1
#
_cell.length_a   1.000
_cell.length_b   1.000
_cell.length_c   1.000
_cell.angle_alpha   90.00
_cell.angle_beta   90.00
_cell.angle_gamma   90.00
#
_symmetry.space_group_name_H-M   'P 1'
#
loop_
_entity.id
_entity.type
_entity.pdbx_description
1 polymer ?
#
loop_
_entity_poly.entity_id
_entity_poly.type
_entity_poly.pdbx_seq_one_letter_code
_entity_poly.pdbx_strand_id
1 'polypeptide(L)'
;MKASTTFLALSASAVLSANYGSNEDTYGLALPQAPLSSPNSHALSASAPTASFCAPAGDFCVSVYPDSGSRNLTFVVTSTAQGWASVAMGPSMLSSTMFVGWTCRSFSVISQRSASSYSLPRPMEPTFTNTSIPASFRVPPNTRTAYAFTIPASAPYLTSDFIYASSDAPPSDLENPHSSFGYHQQKGFFKLDLKGIPGDKPAGDKVVNIPATSSTSISTFCRDSSNSFCLVSIRDEVAATVTFVAYSSLTGWIGFGTGQVMAGSRMFIGWNNGKQAVISQRTTSEYNLPIPVNASIFAAVPLPAGINLPSSIKISFALSVPISSGIASTTSPSDFMFAGSNSTPGTPSVPSSSFRKHEFRGQFNVDVSKLGQSSGEGAGSTPVVDLVLQHGIFMFLGWCVLPPIAIFVARYLKFRLGHVWYLTHTGIMLFGVSACIATALVCVEVNLAPGKTPFITTPHGILGATLCFAIYPMQVVFGFMSNALFNAERECVPWWDRMHWWVGRVAVVLAVVNVQLGLTLFEASSGVVGLFWAFIVLVVVGVGGFVGEYWLKGAVHHVKTGIQSESDPTVHDRLMDDHVEGDEQGAVSRLGHSGSDFSSGEQRV
;
A
#
# COMPACT_ATOMS: atom_id res chain seq x y z
N MET A 1 26.74 22.03 -18.22
CA MET A 1 25.30 22.36 -18.11
C MET A 1 24.53 21.61 -19.19
N LYS A 2 23.37 21.06 -18.81
CA LYS A 2 22.41 20.27 -19.61
C LYS A 2 22.87 18.87 -20.03
N ALA A 3 22.50 17.88 -19.21
CA ALA A 3 22.42 16.47 -19.62
C ALA A 3 20.93 16.11 -19.73
N SER A 4 20.47 15.83 -20.94
CA SER A 4 19.16 15.23 -21.21
C SER A 4 19.23 13.73 -20.95
N THR A 5 18.29 13.22 -20.17
CA THR A 5 18.13 11.80 -19.88
C THR A 5 17.01 11.25 -20.77
N THR A 6 17.37 10.46 -21.77
CA THR A 6 16.42 9.70 -22.59
C THR A 6 16.29 8.30 -21.99
N PHE A 7 15.12 7.98 -21.42
CA PHE A 7 14.77 6.63 -20.97
C PHE A 7 14.16 5.84 -22.14
N LEU A 8 14.84 4.76 -22.54
CA LEU A 8 14.35 3.74 -23.46
C LEU A 8 13.54 2.71 -22.68
N ALA A 9 12.24 2.62 -22.97
CA ALA A 9 11.37 1.54 -22.52
C ALA A 9 11.51 0.34 -23.49
N LEU A 10 12.00 -0.80 -23.01
CA LEU A 10 11.93 -2.07 -23.73
C LEU A 10 10.56 -2.72 -23.46
N SER A 11 9.75 -2.83 -24.51
CA SER A 11 8.57 -3.71 -24.58
C SER A 11 9.00 -5.11 -25.02
N ALA A 12 8.63 -6.14 -24.26
CA ALA A 12 8.71 -7.53 -24.69
C ALA A 12 7.31 -8.14 -24.66
N SER A 13 6.67 -8.23 -25.84
CA SER A 13 5.51 -9.07 -26.09
C SER A 13 5.99 -10.34 -26.75
N ALA A 14 5.76 -11.49 -26.11
CA ALA A 14 5.87 -12.80 -26.74
C ALA A 14 4.59 -13.58 -26.39
N VAL A 15 3.63 -13.59 -27.31
CA VAL A 15 2.46 -14.46 -27.27
C VAL A 15 2.80 -15.68 -28.11
N LEU A 16 2.86 -16.85 -27.46
CA LEU A 16 2.93 -18.14 -28.15
C LEU A 16 1.57 -18.43 -28.81
N SER A 17 1.61 -18.69 -30.10
CA SER A 17 0.53 -19.22 -30.91
C SER A 17 0.28 -20.69 -30.54
N ALA A 18 -0.97 -21.05 -30.29
CA ALA A 18 -1.44 -22.43 -30.35
C ALA A 18 -2.75 -22.46 -31.16
N ASN A 19 -2.61 -22.89 -32.41
CA ASN A 19 -3.69 -23.31 -33.30
C ASN A 19 -4.46 -24.47 -32.65
N TYR A 20 -5.78 -24.36 -32.51
CA TYR A 20 -6.67 -25.51 -32.58
C TYR A 20 -7.93 -25.14 -33.38
N GLY A 21 -8.26 -26.03 -34.30
CA GLY A 21 -9.11 -25.79 -35.45
C GLY A 21 -10.59 -25.58 -35.16
N SER A 22 -11.18 -24.92 -36.15
CA SER A 22 -12.58 -24.87 -36.57
C SER A 22 -13.49 -25.99 -36.06
N ASN A 23 -14.63 -25.60 -35.52
CA ASN A 23 -15.91 -26.05 -36.08
C ASN A 23 -16.94 -24.92 -35.92
N GLU A 24 -17.49 -24.53 -37.07
CA GLU A 24 -18.66 -23.68 -37.20
C GLU A 24 -19.87 -24.35 -36.54
N ASP A 25 -20.70 -23.57 -35.86
CA ASP A 25 -22.15 -23.67 -36.02
C ASP A 25 -22.83 -22.40 -35.44
N THR A 26 -23.24 -21.57 -36.39
CA THR A 26 -24.31 -20.57 -36.40
C THR A 26 -25.35 -20.68 -35.28
N TYR A 27 -25.56 -19.61 -34.50
CA TYR A 27 -26.90 -19.10 -34.14
C TYR A 27 -26.82 -17.61 -33.80
N GLY A 28 -27.14 -16.76 -34.78
CA GLY A 28 -27.51 -15.37 -34.53
C GLY A 28 -28.97 -15.33 -34.08
N LEU A 29 -29.23 -14.73 -32.92
CA LEU A 29 -30.60 -14.37 -32.52
C LEU A 29 -30.60 -12.96 -31.93
N ALA A 30 -31.20 -12.08 -32.72
CA ALA A 30 -31.57 -10.71 -32.39
C ALA A 30 -32.56 -10.68 -31.21
N LEU A 31 -32.42 -9.66 -30.35
CA LEU A 31 -33.38 -9.33 -29.31
C LEU A 31 -34.71 -8.87 -29.95
N PRO A 32 -35.88 -9.41 -29.55
CA PRO A 32 -37.15 -9.04 -30.14
C PRO A 32 -37.69 -7.71 -29.57
N GLN A 33 -38.07 -6.80 -30.48
CA GLN A 33 -38.97 -5.69 -30.22
C GLN A 33 -40.43 -6.19 -30.20
N ALA A 34 -41.23 -5.75 -29.24
CA ALA A 34 -42.68 -5.97 -29.20
C ALA A 34 -43.42 -4.65 -28.89
N PRO A 35 -44.70 -4.50 -29.29
CA PRO A 35 -45.21 -3.29 -29.93
C PRO A 35 -45.91 -2.29 -28.99
N LEU A 36 -45.93 -1.04 -29.46
CA LEU A 36 -46.63 0.12 -28.89
C LEU A 36 -48.16 0.02 -29.07
N SER A 37 -48.89 0.26 -27.99
CA SER A 37 -50.25 0.82 -28.01
C SER A 37 -50.31 2.05 -27.08
N SER A 38 -50.85 3.13 -27.63
CA SER A 38 -50.87 4.53 -27.14
C SER A 38 -52.07 4.87 -26.24
N PRO A 39 -52.26 6.13 -25.79
CA PRO A 39 -51.34 7.04 -25.12
C PRO A 39 -51.97 7.58 -23.82
N ASN A 40 -51.20 7.72 -22.74
CA ASN A 40 -51.51 8.75 -21.75
C ASN A 40 -50.25 9.57 -21.51
N SER A 41 -50.40 10.82 -21.89
CA SER A 41 -49.42 11.89 -21.95
C SER A 41 -48.75 12.13 -20.60
N HIS A 42 -47.48 11.79 -20.50
CA HIS A 42 -46.43 12.70 -20.03
C HIS A 42 -45.16 12.27 -20.75
N ALA A 43 -44.82 12.96 -21.84
CA ALA A 43 -43.52 12.84 -22.47
C ALA A 43 -42.47 13.33 -21.45
N LEU A 44 -41.88 12.40 -20.70
CA LEU A 44 -40.71 12.67 -19.88
C LEU A 44 -39.55 12.92 -20.85
N SER A 45 -39.13 14.18 -20.88
CA SER A 45 -37.90 14.62 -21.53
C SER A 45 -36.77 13.64 -21.23
N ALA A 46 -36.07 13.16 -22.26
CA ALA A 46 -34.91 12.29 -22.12
C ALA A 46 -33.82 13.03 -21.34
N SER A 47 -33.71 12.79 -20.03
CA SER A 47 -32.69 13.45 -19.21
C SER A 47 -31.32 12.88 -19.57
N ALA A 48 -30.40 13.75 -20.01
CA ALA A 48 -28.98 13.43 -20.05
C ALA A 48 -28.48 13.06 -18.64
N PRO A 49 -27.44 12.21 -18.50
CA PRO A 49 -26.89 11.92 -17.19
C PRO A 49 -26.37 13.21 -16.54
N THR A 50 -26.68 13.41 -15.26
CA THR A 50 -26.24 14.62 -14.54
C THR A 50 -24.78 14.53 -14.12
N ALA A 51 -24.25 13.31 -13.98
CA ALA A 51 -22.83 13.08 -13.78
C ALA A 51 -22.43 11.76 -14.46
N SER A 52 -21.24 11.72 -15.04
CA SER A 52 -20.69 10.50 -15.62
C SER A 52 -19.18 10.44 -15.47
N PHE A 53 -18.67 9.21 -15.41
CA PHE A 53 -17.25 8.92 -15.38
C PHE A 53 -16.98 7.70 -16.26
N CYS A 54 -15.88 7.74 -17.00
CA CYS A 54 -15.32 6.58 -17.67
C CYS A 54 -13.82 6.52 -17.34
N ALA A 55 -13.34 5.32 -17.05
CA ALA A 55 -11.91 5.05 -16.92
C ALA A 55 -11.17 5.41 -18.24
N PRO A 56 -9.88 5.78 -18.19
CA PRO A 56 -9.15 6.23 -19.38
C PRO A 56 -9.14 5.23 -20.54
N ALA A 57 -9.19 3.93 -20.25
CA ALA A 57 -9.25 2.87 -21.26
C ALA A 57 -10.67 2.60 -21.79
N GLY A 58 -11.71 3.25 -21.23
CA GLY A 58 -13.10 3.04 -21.59
C GLY A 58 -13.66 1.67 -21.17
N ASP A 59 -12.95 0.95 -20.31
CA ASP A 59 -13.24 -0.41 -19.84
C ASP A 59 -14.22 -0.45 -18.65
N PHE A 60 -14.43 0.68 -17.98
CA PHE A 60 -15.40 0.86 -16.92
C PHE A 60 -16.00 2.26 -16.96
N CYS A 61 -17.33 2.36 -16.92
CA CYS A 61 -18.06 3.63 -16.87
C CYS A 61 -19.22 3.59 -15.88
N VAL A 62 -19.52 4.77 -15.31
CA VAL A 62 -20.68 5.02 -14.45
C VAL A 62 -21.40 6.26 -14.94
N SER A 63 -22.71 6.19 -15.08
CA SER A 63 -23.58 7.33 -15.39
C SER A 63 -24.69 7.44 -14.36
N VAL A 64 -24.97 8.66 -13.91
CA VAL A 64 -25.96 8.93 -12.87
C VAL A 64 -27.09 9.78 -13.44
N TYR A 65 -28.31 9.28 -13.26
CA TYR A 65 -29.56 9.90 -13.71
C TYR A 65 -30.40 10.30 -12.50
N PRO A 66 -30.83 11.56 -12.37
CA PRO A 66 -31.89 11.93 -11.46
C PRO A 66 -33.19 11.27 -11.90
N ASP A 67 -33.93 10.70 -10.95
CA ASP A 67 -35.33 10.39 -11.21
C ASP A 67 -36.18 11.64 -10.89
N SER A 68 -36.77 12.21 -11.94
CA SER A 68 -37.54 13.44 -11.86
C SER A 68 -38.82 13.22 -11.04
N GLY A 69 -38.74 13.52 -9.74
CA GLY A 69 -39.90 13.52 -8.83
C GLY A 69 -39.73 12.66 -7.59
N SER A 70 -38.79 11.70 -7.56
CA SER A 70 -38.68 10.71 -6.48
C SER A 70 -37.50 10.93 -5.51
N ARG A 71 -36.67 11.96 -5.71
CA ARG A 71 -35.40 12.21 -4.97
C ARG A 71 -34.47 10.99 -4.98
N ASN A 72 -34.53 10.18 -6.02
CA ASN A 72 -33.66 9.02 -6.20
C ASN A 72 -32.63 9.28 -7.30
N LEU A 73 -31.51 8.56 -7.17
CA LEU A 73 -30.42 8.54 -8.13
C LEU A 73 -30.34 7.16 -8.74
N THR A 74 -30.44 7.09 -10.06
CA THR A 74 -30.24 5.86 -10.82
C THR A 74 -28.81 5.83 -11.36
N PHE A 75 -28.04 4.86 -10.89
CA PHE A 75 -26.70 4.57 -11.34
C PHE A 75 -26.76 3.53 -12.44
N VAL A 76 -26.06 3.77 -13.54
CA VAL A 76 -25.84 2.82 -14.63
C VAL A 76 -24.35 2.52 -14.67
N VAL A 77 -23.99 1.26 -14.45
CA VAL A 77 -22.61 0.78 -14.47
C VAL A 77 -22.41 -0.09 -15.71
N THR A 78 -21.36 0.18 -16.47
CA THR A 78 -20.97 -0.62 -17.63
C THR A 78 -19.49 -0.97 -17.56
N SER A 79 -19.15 -2.20 -17.88
CA SER A 79 -17.77 -2.65 -17.99
C SER A 79 -17.58 -3.65 -19.14
N THR A 80 -16.37 -3.66 -19.70
CA THR A 80 -15.94 -4.67 -20.68
C THR A 80 -15.61 -6.01 -20.02
N ALA A 81 -15.51 -6.08 -18.69
CA ALA A 81 -15.22 -7.31 -17.95
C ALA A 81 -16.40 -8.29 -18.01
N GLN A 82 -16.11 -9.58 -18.27
CA GLN A 82 -17.14 -10.62 -18.41
C GLN A 82 -17.63 -11.19 -17.07
N GLY A 83 -16.81 -11.14 -16.03
CA GLY A 83 -17.08 -11.78 -14.75
C GLY A 83 -17.96 -10.94 -13.83
N TRP A 84 -17.42 -9.83 -13.34
CA TRP A 84 -18.15 -8.89 -12.49
C TRP A 84 -17.58 -7.48 -12.58
N ALA A 85 -18.41 -6.49 -12.26
CA ALA A 85 -18.04 -5.08 -12.17
C ALA A 85 -18.66 -4.43 -10.94
N SER A 86 -17.92 -3.59 -10.25
CA SER A 86 -18.36 -2.93 -9.03
C SER A 86 -18.04 -1.45 -9.04
N VAL A 87 -19.01 -0.67 -8.56
CA VAL A 87 -18.83 0.71 -8.12
C VAL A 87 -19.04 0.74 -6.60
N ALA A 88 -18.18 1.47 -5.88
CA ALA A 88 -18.39 1.72 -4.46
C ALA A 88 -18.32 3.20 -4.13
N MET A 89 -19.13 3.60 -3.16
CA MET A 89 -19.24 4.96 -2.66
C MET A 89 -18.32 5.11 -1.46
N GLY A 90 -17.27 5.90 -1.63
CA GLY A 90 -16.21 6.16 -0.67
C GLY A 90 -14.81 6.08 -1.29
N PRO A 91 -13.77 6.55 -0.56
CA PRO A 91 -12.42 6.72 -1.09
C PRO A 91 -11.59 5.43 -1.15
N SER A 92 -12.05 4.34 -0.51
CA SER A 92 -11.30 3.10 -0.41
C SER A 92 -12.22 1.89 -0.24
N MET A 93 -11.71 0.67 -0.39
CA MET A 93 -12.50 -0.54 -0.15
C MET A 93 -13.00 -0.61 1.31
N LEU A 94 -12.22 -0.09 2.27
CA LEU A 94 -12.61 -0.05 3.67
C LEU A 94 -13.72 0.97 3.89
N SER A 95 -14.80 0.54 4.53
CA SER A 95 -15.94 1.39 4.92
C SER A 95 -16.75 1.97 3.75
N SER A 96 -16.54 1.49 2.52
CA SER A 96 -17.38 1.87 1.37
C SER A 96 -18.55 0.92 1.20
N THR A 97 -19.69 1.47 0.79
CA THR A 97 -20.82 0.67 0.31
C THR A 97 -20.62 0.37 -1.16
N MET A 98 -20.51 -0.91 -1.48
CA MET A 98 -20.18 -1.37 -2.83
C MET A 98 -21.43 -1.98 -3.47
N PHE A 99 -21.63 -1.67 -4.73
CA PHE A 99 -22.62 -2.30 -5.60
C PHE A 99 -21.82 -3.12 -6.60
N VAL A 100 -21.93 -4.44 -6.49
CA VAL A 100 -21.26 -5.39 -7.37
C VAL A 100 -22.33 -6.00 -8.26
N GLY A 101 -22.11 -6.03 -9.56
CA GLY A 101 -23.03 -6.66 -10.48
C GLY A 101 -22.33 -7.48 -11.54
N TRP A 102 -23.07 -8.45 -12.05
CA TRP A 102 -22.65 -9.35 -13.12
C TRP A 102 -23.85 -9.75 -13.97
N THR A 103 -23.57 -10.14 -15.21
CA THR A 103 -24.61 -10.59 -16.13
C THR A 103 -24.85 -12.09 -15.94
N CYS A 104 -26.09 -12.48 -15.66
CA CYS A 104 -26.54 -13.86 -15.63
C CYS A 104 -27.53 -14.09 -16.78
N ARG A 105 -27.08 -14.78 -17.83
CA ARG A 105 -27.87 -15.01 -19.05
C ARG A 105 -28.38 -13.70 -19.67
N SER A 106 -29.66 -13.38 -19.49
CA SER A 106 -30.33 -12.19 -20.07
C SER A 106 -30.67 -11.10 -19.04
N PHE A 107 -30.31 -11.28 -17.77
CA PHE A 107 -30.55 -10.30 -16.70
C PHE A 107 -29.29 -10.04 -15.88
N SER A 108 -29.30 -8.96 -15.11
CA SER A 108 -28.17 -8.59 -14.25
C SER A 108 -28.49 -8.89 -12.79
N VAL A 109 -27.53 -9.52 -12.12
CA VAL A 109 -27.57 -9.71 -10.66
C VAL A 109 -26.76 -8.59 -10.04
N ILE A 110 -27.31 -7.96 -9.00
CA ILE A 110 -26.68 -6.86 -8.27
C ILE A 110 -26.65 -7.22 -6.79
N SER A 111 -25.53 -6.94 -6.15
CA SER A 111 -25.27 -7.23 -4.75
C SER A 111 -24.71 -6.00 -4.06
N GLN A 112 -25.36 -5.58 -2.97
CA GLN A 112 -24.81 -4.58 -2.09
C GLN A 112 -23.88 -5.24 -1.08
N ARG A 113 -22.69 -4.66 -0.89
CA ARG A 113 -21.62 -5.25 -0.10
C ARG A 113 -20.95 -4.19 0.78
N SER A 114 -20.38 -4.63 1.90
CA SER A 114 -19.47 -3.82 2.72
C SER A 114 -18.18 -4.58 2.99
N ALA A 115 -17.08 -3.85 3.13
CA ALA A 115 -15.78 -4.41 3.45
C ALA A 115 -15.18 -3.74 4.70
N SER A 116 -14.89 -4.55 5.71
CA SER A 116 -14.17 -4.17 6.93
C SER A 116 -12.65 -4.35 6.82
N SER A 117 -12.19 -4.99 5.73
CA SER A 117 -10.79 -5.33 5.44
C SER A 117 -10.61 -5.41 3.92
N TYR A 118 -9.36 -5.51 3.43
CA TYR A 118 -9.05 -5.77 2.02
C TYR A 118 -9.27 -7.24 1.62
N SER A 119 -10.39 -7.82 2.06
CA SER A 119 -10.82 -9.20 1.79
C SER A 119 -12.19 -9.19 1.12
N LEU A 120 -12.67 -10.34 0.63
CA LEU A 120 -13.97 -10.47 -0.03
C LEU A 120 -15.09 -9.70 0.73
N PRO A 121 -15.74 -8.71 0.11
CA PRO A 121 -16.80 -7.94 0.75
C PRO A 121 -17.98 -8.80 1.16
N ARG A 122 -18.50 -8.55 2.38
CA ARG A 122 -19.66 -9.26 2.91
C ARG A 122 -20.95 -8.71 2.29
N PRO A 123 -21.89 -9.57 1.87
CA PRO A 123 -23.19 -9.10 1.41
C PRO A 123 -23.94 -8.36 2.51
N MET A 124 -24.73 -7.37 2.09
CA MET A 124 -25.63 -6.60 2.93
C MET A 124 -27.07 -6.83 2.48
N GLU A 125 -28.00 -6.55 3.38
CA GLU A 125 -29.41 -6.37 2.99
C GLU A 125 -29.50 -5.19 1.99
N PRO A 126 -30.17 -5.37 0.84
CA PRO A 126 -30.20 -4.38 -0.21
C PRO A 126 -30.99 -3.14 0.22
N THR A 127 -30.33 -1.99 0.22
CA THR A 127 -30.96 -0.66 0.38
C THR A 127 -31.10 0.07 -0.96
N PHE A 128 -31.08 -0.67 -2.06
CA PHE A 128 -31.24 -0.20 -3.42
C PHE A 128 -32.40 -0.91 -4.11
N THR A 129 -32.95 -0.28 -5.15
CA THR A 129 -33.92 -0.90 -6.05
C THR A 129 -33.19 -1.31 -7.33
N ASN A 130 -33.27 -2.58 -7.70
CA ASN A 130 -32.80 -3.03 -9.01
C ASN A 130 -33.71 -2.44 -10.09
N THR A 131 -33.14 -1.79 -11.09
CA THR A 131 -33.90 -1.14 -12.17
C THR A 131 -33.34 -1.54 -13.52
N SER A 132 -34.19 -1.49 -14.55
CA SER A 132 -33.71 -1.59 -15.93
C SER A 132 -32.85 -0.37 -16.27
N ILE A 133 -31.88 -0.59 -17.18
CA ILE A 133 -31.06 0.49 -17.73
C ILE A 133 -32.00 1.49 -18.43
N PRO A 134 -31.90 2.80 -18.13
CA PRO A 134 -32.77 3.82 -18.74
C PRO A 134 -32.76 3.75 -20.27
N ALA A 135 -33.92 3.85 -20.91
CA ALA A 135 -34.04 3.78 -22.37
C ALA A 135 -33.25 4.89 -23.11
N SER A 136 -32.94 5.99 -22.42
CA SER A 136 -32.09 7.07 -22.92
C SER A 136 -30.60 6.74 -22.92
N PHE A 137 -30.16 5.72 -22.17
CA PHE A 137 -28.76 5.31 -22.10
C PHE A 137 -28.40 4.39 -23.26
N ARG A 138 -27.37 4.77 -24.03
CA ARG A 138 -26.78 3.92 -25.08
C ARG A 138 -25.66 3.08 -24.46
N VAL A 139 -25.90 1.78 -24.32
CA VAL A 139 -24.88 0.83 -23.84
C VAL A 139 -23.73 0.77 -24.84
N PRO A 140 -22.46 0.99 -24.43
CA PRO A 140 -21.31 0.88 -25.32
C PRO A 140 -21.21 -0.51 -25.98
N PRO A 141 -20.81 -0.62 -27.26
CA PRO A 141 -20.82 -1.89 -28.01
C PRO A 141 -19.99 -3.02 -27.37
N ASN A 142 -18.92 -2.67 -26.65
CA ASN A 142 -18.00 -3.63 -26.03
C ASN A 142 -18.38 -4.00 -24.59
N THR A 143 -19.56 -3.60 -24.12
CA THR A 143 -20.00 -3.87 -22.75
C THR A 143 -20.33 -5.35 -22.57
N ARG A 144 -19.71 -5.99 -21.57
CA ARG A 144 -19.99 -7.38 -21.17
C ARG A 144 -20.78 -7.46 -19.88
N THR A 145 -20.54 -6.51 -18.98
CA THR A 145 -21.30 -6.35 -17.73
C THR A 145 -22.00 -5.01 -17.73
N ALA A 146 -23.33 -5.02 -17.60
CA ALA A 146 -24.11 -3.80 -17.45
C ALA A 146 -25.19 -4.01 -16.40
N TYR A 147 -25.39 -3.06 -15.51
CA TYR A 147 -26.49 -3.09 -14.55
C TYR A 147 -26.87 -1.69 -14.13
N ALA A 148 -28.11 -1.53 -13.69
CA ALA A 148 -28.60 -0.28 -13.15
C ALA A 148 -29.27 -0.50 -11.81
N PHE A 149 -29.05 0.43 -10.89
CA PHE A 149 -29.67 0.40 -9.58
C PHE A 149 -30.03 1.82 -9.16
N THR A 150 -31.10 1.92 -8.38
CA THR A 150 -31.62 3.18 -7.87
C THR A 150 -31.43 3.22 -6.36
N ILE A 151 -30.87 4.32 -5.86
CA ILE A 151 -30.76 4.59 -4.42
C ILE A 151 -31.37 5.95 -4.09
N PRO A 152 -31.84 6.15 -2.84
CA PRO A 152 -32.25 7.48 -2.38
C PRO A 152 -31.08 8.45 -2.48
N ALA A 153 -31.30 9.68 -2.96
CA ALA A 153 -30.28 10.73 -2.94
C ALA A 153 -29.86 11.11 -1.51
N SER A 154 -30.70 10.78 -0.51
CA SER A 154 -30.40 10.90 0.92
C SER A 154 -29.63 9.71 1.50
N ALA A 155 -29.15 8.77 0.69
CA ALA A 155 -28.43 7.61 1.19
C ALA A 155 -27.19 8.04 2.00
N PRO A 156 -27.00 7.55 3.24
CA PRO A 156 -25.98 8.05 4.16
C PRO A 156 -24.55 7.72 3.72
N TYR A 157 -24.40 6.76 2.82
CA TYR A 157 -23.13 6.35 2.24
C TYR A 157 -22.80 7.06 0.93
N LEU A 158 -23.67 7.96 0.44
CA LEU A 158 -23.43 8.71 -0.79
C LEU A 158 -22.33 9.75 -0.56
N THR A 159 -21.30 9.74 -1.42
CA THR A 159 -20.13 10.62 -1.35
C THR A 159 -19.81 11.18 -2.75
N SER A 160 -18.93 12.18 -2.82
CA SER A 160 -18.35 12.61 -4.11
C SER A 160 -17.21 11.69 -4.57
N ASP A 161 -16.64 10.92 -3.65
CA ASP A 161 -15.54 10.00 -3.93
C ASP A 161 -16.08 8.60 -4.21
N PHE A 162 -15.58 7.99 -5.27
CA PHE A 162 -15.97 6.65 -5.69
C PHE A 162 -14.73 5.83 -6.00
N ILE A 163 -14.85 4.52 -5.85
CA ILE A 163 -13.90 3.55 -6.38
C ILE A 163 -14.62 2.59 -7.32
N TYR A 164 -13.88 2.01 -8.25
CA TYR A 164 -14.37 0.94 -9.10
C TYR A 164 -13.42 -0.25 -9.11
N ALA A 165 -13.98 -1.40 -9.42
CA ALA A 165 -13.24 -2.63 -9.63
C ALA A 165 -13.98 -3.56 -10.58
N SER A 166 -13.28 -4.32 -11.41
CA SER A 166 -13.88 -5.33 -12.28
C SER A 166 -12.93 -6.50 -12.53
N SER A 167 -13.49 -7.64 -12.95
CA SER A 167 -12.74 -8.87 -13.24
C SER A 167 -13.44 -9.69 -14.31
N ASP A 168 -12.67 -10.36 -15.15
CA ASP A 168 -13.19 -11.36 -16.08
C ASP A 168 -13.56 -12.69 -15.41
N ALA A 169 -13.09 -12.93 -14.18
CA ALA A 169 -13.43 -14.13 -13.43
C ALA A 169 -14.88 -14.04 -12.88
N PRO A 170 -15.81 -14.93 -13.28
CA PRO A 170 -17.19 -14.86 -12.82
C PRO A 170 -17.32 -15.24 -11.33
N PRO A 171 -18.39 -14.80 -10.65
CA PRO A 171 -18.78 -15.33 -9.36
C PRO A 171 -18.97 -16.86 -9.37
N SER A 172 -18.80 -17.49 -8.21
CA SER A 172 -18.93 -18.95 -8.03
C SER A 172 -20.31 -19.53 -8.38
N ASP A 173 -21.32 -18.67 -8.31
CA ASP A 173 -22.73 -18.94 -8.60
C ASP A 173 -23.30 -17.63 -9.14
N LEU A 174 -23.77 -17.66 -10.39
CA LEU A 174 -24.22 -16.48 -11.13
C LEU A 174 -25.65 -16.07 -10.76
N GLU A 175 -26.45 -16.94 -10.16
CA GLU A 175 -27.85 -16.65 -9.81
C GLU A 175 -27.97 -16.15 -8.36
N ASN A 176 -26.97 -16.43 -7.52
CA ASN A 176 -26.97 -16.03 -6.12
C ASN A 176 -26.32 -14.65 -5.89
N PRO A 177 -27.06 -13.60 -5.49
CA PRO A 177 -26.48 -12.27 -5.23
C PRO A 177 -25.51 -12.25 -4.04
N HIS A 178 -25.49 -13.28 -3.19
CA HIS A 178 -24.54 -13.42 -2.07
C HIS A 178 -23.28 -14.23 -2.44
N SER A 179 -23.19 -14.70 -3.68
CA SER A 179 -22.07 -15.49 -4.21
C SER A 179 -20.70 -14.83 -3.99
N SER A 180 -19.68 -15.67 -3.87
CA SER A 180 -18.29 -15.23 -3.79
C SER A 180 -17.74 -14.92 -5.17
N PHE A 181 -16.77 -14.00 -5.26
CA PHE A 181 -16.14 -13.62 -6.52
C PHE A 181 -14.63 -13.40 -6.32
N GLY A 182 -13.87 -13.62 -7.39
CA GLY A 182 -12.40 -13.53 -7.37
C GLY A 182 -11.88 -12.09 -7.31
N TYR A 183 -10.56 -11.95 -7.22
CA TYR A 183 -9.90 -10.64 -7.21
C TYR A 183 -10.18 -9.83 -8.49
N HIS A 184 -10.26 -8.52 -8.33
CA HIS A 184 -10.35 -7.59 -9.46
C HIS A 184 -9.04 -7.56 -10.26
N GLN A 185 -9.15 -7.43 -11.57
CA GLN A 185 -8.01 -7.21 -12.47
C GLN A 185 -7.86 -5.72 -12.77
N GLN A 186 -8.97 -4.99 -12.84
CA GLN A 186 -9.01 -3.54 -13.01
C GLN A 186 -9.55 -2.90 -11.74
N LYS A 187 -8.98 -1.75 -11.35
CA LYS A 187 -9.47 -0.92 -10.25
C LYS A 187 -9.05 0.53 -10.44
N GLY A 188 -9.78 1.43 -9.79
CA GLY A 188 -9.39 2.83 -9.73
C GLY A 188 -10.28 3.63 -8.80
N PHE A 189 -10.01 4.93 -8.76
CA PHE A 189 -10.77 5.92 -8.00
C PHE A 189 -11.20 7.03 -8.93
N PHE A 190 -12.33 7.65 -8.64
CA PHE A 190 -12.85 8.77 -9.40
C PHE A 190 -13.76 9.63 -8.52
N LYS A 191 -14.04 10.84 -9.01
CA LYS A 191 -14.99 11.74 -8.36
C LYS A 191 -16.16 12.00 -9.30
N LEU A 192 -17.37 11.95 -8.75
CA LEU A 192 -18.56 12.44 -9.43
C LEU A 192 -19.13 13.59 -8.61
N ASP A 193 -19.22 14.77 -9.24
CA ASP A 193 -19.96 15.87 -8.63
C ASP A 193 -21.45 15.64 -8.86
N LEU A 194 -22.16 15.35 -7.78
CA LEU A 194 -23.61 15.12 -7.79
C LEU A 194 -24.39 16.39 -7.40
N LYS A 195 -23.71 17.56 -7.31
CA LYS A 195 -24.33 18.84 -6.95
C LYS A 195 -25.38 19.27 -7.99
N GLY A 196 -26.50 19.77 -7.50
CA GLY A 196 -27.63 20.24 -8.33
C GLY A 196 -28.67 19.19 -8.72
N ILE A 197 -28.53 17.93 -8.29
CA ILE A 197 -29.58 16.91 -8.44
C ILE A 197 -30.66 17.16 -7.37
N PRO A 198 -31.98 17.09 -7.66
CA PRO A 198 -33.04 17.19 -6.64
C PRO A 198 -32.89 16.06 -5.60
N GLY A 199 -32.14 16.35 -4.54
CA GLY A 199 -31.45 15.33 -3.74
C GLY A 199 -30.17 15.85 -3.08
N ASP A 200 -29.65 16.99 -3.53
CA ASP A 200 -28.53 17.77 -2.95
C ASP A 200 -28.85 18.42 -1.59
N LYS A 201 -29.80 17.83 -0.87
CA LYS A 201 -29.72 17.77 0.58
C LYS A 201 -29.22 16.37 0.92
N PRO A 202 -27.91 16.17 1.13
CA PRO A 202 -27.54 15.16 2.09
C PRO A 202 -28.39 15.44 3.33
N ALA A 203 -29.24 14.50 3.70
CA ALA A 203 -29.78 14.44 5.05
C ALA A 203 -28.67 13.90 5.98
N GLY A 204 -27.48 14.47 5.87
CA GLY A 204 -26.65 14.74 7.04
C GLY A 204 -26.95 16.18 7.36
N ASP A 205 -27.44 16.46 8.56
CA ASP A 205 -27.52 17.82 9.09
C ASP A 205 -26.31 18.61 8.59
N LYS A 206 -26.54 19.76 7.94
CA LYS A 206 -25.47 20.75 7.83
C LYS A 206 -25.07 21.06 9.27
N VAL A 207 -23.98 20.44 9.73
CA VAL A 207 -23.56 20.56 11.13
C VAL A 207 -23.22 22.01 11.47
N VAL A 208 -22.92 22.81 10.45
CA VAL A 208 -22.63 24.24 10.55
C VAL A 208 -23.50 25.01 9.56
N ASN A 209 -24.48 25.74 10.07
CA ASN A 209 -25.24 26.76 9.33
C ASN A 209 -24.82 28.16 9.80
N ILE A 210 -23.53 28.37 10.06
CA ILE A 210 -23.00 29.70 10.38
C ILE A 210 -22.59 30.36 9.06
N PRO A 211 -23.33 31.36 8.54
CA PRO A 211 -22.85 32.15 7.43
C PRO A 211 -21.69 33.02 7.89
N ALA A 212 -20.60 33.05 7.11
CA ALA A 212 -19.53 34.00 7.35
C ALA A 212 -20.05 35.43 7.10
N THR A 213 -19.93 36.29 8.11
CA THR A 213 -20.12 37.74 7.99
C THR A 213 -18.85 38.42 7.50
N SER A 214 -18.92 39.70 7.12
CA SER A 214 -17.76 40.48 6.65
C SER A 214 -16.59 40.55 7.64
N SER A 215 -16.84 40.32 8.94
CA SER A 215 -15.82 40.29 9.99
C SER A 215 -15.43 38.89 10.45
N THR A 216 -15.95 37.84 9.84
CA THR A 216 -15.68 36.45 10.24
C THR A 216 -15.20 35.59 9.08
N SER A 217 -14.34 34.62 9.35
CA SER A 217 -13.94 33.58 8.40
C SER A 217 -14.20 32.22 9.00
N ILE A 218 -14.73 31.28 8.22
CA ILE A 218 -15.09 29.95 8.69
C ILE A 218 -14.39 28.92 7.83
N SER A 219 -13.74 27.94 8.48
CA SER A 219 -13.16 26.79 7.82
C SER A 219 -13.63 25.52 8.50
N THR A 220 -14.20 24.61 7.74
CA THR A 220 -14.69 23.32 8.25
C THR A 220 -13.91 22.19 7.60
N PHE A 221 -13.39 21.30 8.43
CA PHE A 221 -12.78 20.04 8.02
C PHE A 221 -13.55 18.88 8.67
N CYS A 222 -13.96 17.91 7.86
CA CYS A 222 -14.46 16.63 8.34
C CYS A 222 -13.70 15.50 7.66
N ARG A 223 -13.18 14.58 8.47
CA ARG A 223 -12.40 13.45 7.97
C ARG A 223 -13.22 12.53 7.07
N ASP A 224 -14.45 12.25 7.46
CA ASP A 224 -15.34 11.30 6.79
C ASP A 224 -16.81 11.63 7.06
N SER A 225 -17.71 11.00 6.31
CA SER A 225 -19.16 11.13 6.46
C SER A 225 -19.70 10.54 7.76
N SER A 226 -18.93 9.68 8.45
CA SER A 226 -19.27 9.14 9.78
C SER A 226 -18.96 10.11 10.92
N ASN A 227 -18.45 11.30 10.60
CA ASN A 227 -18.00 12.31 11.55
C ASN A 227 -17.03 11.72 12.59
N SER A 228 -16.10 10.84 12.18
CA SER A 228 -15.14 10.28 13.13
C SER A 228 -14.21 11.35 13.70
N PHE A 229 -13.98 12.44 12.95
CA PHE A 229 -13.45 13.69 13.45
C PHE A 229 -13.87 14.84 12.54
N CYS A 230 -14.36 15.93 13.14
CA CYS A 230 -14.59 17.19 12.45
C CYS A 230 -14.09 18.36 13.30
N LEU A 231 -13.59 19.39 12.63
CA LEU A 231 -13.17 20.64 13.21
C LEU A 231 -13.76 21.81 12.43
N VAL A 232 -14.43 22.71 13.13
CA VAL A 232 -14.92 23.99 12.61
C VAL A 232 -14.09 25.08 13.25
N SER A 233 -13.46 25.91 12.43
CA SER A 233 -12.62 27.01 12.85
C SER A 233 -13.28 28.31 12.43
N ILE A 234 -13.53 29.20 13.38
CA ILE A 234 -14.23 30.46 13.19
C ILE A 234 -13.33 31.58 13.66
N ARG A 235 -12.76 32.35 12.74
CA ARG A 235 -12.09 33.61 13.06
C ARG A 235 -13.14 34.70 13.18
N ASP A 236 -13.05 35.47 14.26
CA ASP A 236 -13.79 36.72 14.45
C ASP A 236 -12.78 37.86 14.62
N GLU A 237 -12.76 38.76 13.63
CA GLU A 237 -11.83 39.88 13.60
C GLU A 237 -12.16 40.94 14.65
N VAL A 238 -13.44 41.11 15.00
CA VAL A 238 -13.88 42.12 15.98
C VAL A 238 -13.56 41.66 17.39
N ALA A 239 -13.85 40.39 17.69
CA ALA A 239 -13.50 39.80 18.98
C ALA A 239 -12.00 39.48 19.11
N ALA A 240 -11.23 39.56 18.02
CA ALA A 240 -9.82 39.20 17.94
C ALA A 240 -9.54 37.74 18.38
N THR A 241 -10.42 36.81 18.02
CA THR A 241 -10.34 35.39 18.43
C THR A 241 -10.48 34.42 17.26
N VAL A 242 -9.97 33.20 17.46
CA VAL A 242 -10.31 32.04 16.66
C VAL A 242 -10.97 31.00 17.56
N THR A 243 -12.21 30.65 17.24
CA THR A 243 -12.99 29.64 17.95
C THR A 243 -12.95 28.32 17.18
N PHE A 244 -12.54 27.26 17.85
CA PHE A 244 -12.49 25.91 17.33
C PHE A 244 -13.60 25.08 17.95
N VAL A 245 -14.35 24.37 17.12
CA VAL A 245 -15.41 23.45 17.51
C VAL A 245 -15.05 22.08 16.98
N ALA A 246 -14.68 21.18 17.89
CA ALA A 246 -14.33 19.82 17.55
C ALA A 246 -15.47 18.89 17.95
N TYR A 247 -15.84 17.97 17.06
CA TYR A 247 -16.85 16.97 17.35
C TYR A 247 -16.55 15.63 16.67
N SER A 248 -17.06 14.56 17.28
CA SER A 248 -16.80 13.19 16.82
C SER A 248 -17.87 12.20 17.26
N SER A 249 -18.08 11.17 16.45
CA SER A 249 -18.90 9.99 16.76
C SER A 249 -18.23 9.00 17.74
N LEU A 250 -16.97 9.21 18.11
CA LEU A 250 -16.20 8.31 18.99
C LEU A 250 -16.50 8.52 20.47
N THR A 251 -16.27 7.50 21.28
CA THR A 251 -16.61 7.49 22.71
C THR A 251 -15.46 7.78 23.68
N GLY A 252 -14.21 7.70 23.21
CA GLY A 252 -13.03 7.87 24.04
C GLY A 252 -12.57 9.32 24.11
N TRP A 253 -11.65 9.69 23.23
CA TRP A 253 -11.09 11.04 23.14
C TRP A 253 -10.82 11.42 21.69
N ILE A 254 -10.87 12.73 21.42
CA ILE A 254 -10.43 13.33 20.16
C ILE A 254 -9.55 14.55 20.44
N GLY A 255 -8.68 14.89 19.50
CA GLY A 255 -7.88 16.10 19.61
C GLY A 255 -7.37 16.57 18.26
N PHE A 256 -6.99 17.84 18.24
CA PHE A 256 -6.29 18.46 17.13
C PHE A 256 -5.07 19.22 17.63
N GLY A 257 -4.10 19.47 16.76
CA GLY A 257 -2.92 20.23 17.12
C GLY A 257 -2.30 20.95 15.93
N THR A 258 -1.48 21.95 16.23
CA THR A 258 -0.80 22.78 15.22
C THR A 258 0.32 22.03 14.52
N GLY A 259 0.48 22.24 13.22
CA GLY A 259 1.52 21.64 12.40
C GLY A 259 1.19 20.23 11.92
N GLN A 260 2.20 19.54 11.40
CA GLN A 260 2.05 18.24 10.73
C GLN A 260 2.48 17.04 11.61
N VAL A 261 3.16 17.29 12.74
CA VAL A 261 3.75 16.25 13.61
C VAL A 261 3.53 16.54 15.09
N MET A 262 3.37 15.49 15.92
CA MET A 262 3.11 15.66 17.36
C MET A 262 4.22 16.44 18.11
N ALA A 263 5.48 16.19 17.77
CA ALA A 263 6.61 16.83 18.42
C ALA A 263 6.63 18.34 18.16
N GLY A 264 6.65 19.14 19.23
CA GLY A 264 6.62 20.60 19.16
C GLY A 264 5.23 21.20 18.90
N SER A 265 4.19 20.36 18.73
CA SER A 265 2.84 20.85 18.50
C SER A 265 2.15 21.34 19.78
N ARG A 266 1.23 22.28 19.60
CA ARG A 266 0.24 22.66 20.61
C ARG A 266 -1.04 21.92 20.30
N MET A 267 -1.43 21.02 21.19
CA MET A 267 -2.57 20.13 21.01
C MET A 267 -3.70 20.51 21.96
N PHE A 268 -4.93 20.37 21.47
CA PHE A 268 -6.15 20.51 22.24
C PHE A 268 -6.88 19.19 22.15
N ILE A 269 -7.05 18.55 23.30
CA ILE A 269 -7.60 17.20 23.41
C ILE A 269 -8.84 17.29 24.27
N GLY A 270 -9.93 16.68 23.83
CA GLY A 270 -11.16 16.66 24.57
C GLY A 270 -11.87 15.32 24.55
N TRP A 271 -12.62 15.09 25.61
CA TRP A 271 -13.44 13.90 25.82
C TRP A 271 -14.63 14.26 26.70
N ASN A 272 -15.59 13.34 26.81
CA ASN A 272 -16.74 13.51 27.68
C ASN A 272 -16.53 12.77 29.01
N ASN A 273 -16.81 13.41 30.14
CA ASN A 273 -16.74 12.78 31.46
C ASN A 273 -18.09 12.16 31.91
N GLY A 274 -19.07 12.08 31.02
CA GLY A 274 -20.43 11.62 31.28
C GLY A 274 -21.42 12.73 31.65
N LYS A 275 -20.93 13.96 31.90
CA LYS A 275 -21.76 15.15 32.16
C LYS A 275 -21.44 16.29 31.22
N GLN A 276 -20.15 16.56 31.02
CA GLN A 276 -19.66 17.67 30.20
C GLN A 276 -18.37 17.30 29.48
N ALA A 277 -18.04 18.07 28.46
CA ALA A 277 -16.76 17.98 27.81
C ALA A 277 -15.64 18.49 28.72
N VAL A 278 -14.54 17.75 28.75
CA VAL A 278 -13.29 18.13 29.38
C VAL A 278 -12.29 18.43 28.27
N ILE A 279 -11.67 19.61 28.32
CA ILE A 279 -10.67 20.06 27.33
C ILE A 279 -9.32 20.20 28.03
N SER A 280 -8.28 19.69 27.40
CA SER A 280 -6.91 19.72 27.88
C SER A 280 -6.00 20.25 26.79
N GLN A 281 -5.31 21.37 27.05
CA GLN A 281 -4.22 21.81 26.20
C GLN A 281 -2.94 21.09 26.61
N ARG A 282 -2.25 20.52 25.62
CA ARG A 282 -1.06 19.72 25.84
C ARG A 282 0.04 20.05 24.85
N THR A 283 1.26 19.71 25.22
CA THR A 283 2.41 19.75 24.35
C THR A 283 3.31 18.55 24.60
N THR A 284 4.19 18.27 23.65
CA THR A 284 5.19 17.22 23.76
C THR A 284 6.38 17.58 22.91
N SER A 285 7.58 17.31 23.40
CA SER A 285 8.78 17.31 22.56
C SER A 285 8.89 16.03 21.73
N GLU A 286 8.12 14.98 22.04
CA GLU A 286 8.24 13.61 21.52
C GLU A 286 6.93 12.94 21.12
N TYR A 287 6.99 11.70 20.60
CA TYR A 287 5.80 10.91 20.27
C TYR A 287 5.24 10.15 21.48
N ASN A 288 5.52 10.65 22.69
CA ASN A 288 5.00 10.14 23.95
C ASN A 288 3.65 10.79 24.27
N LEU A 289 3.00 10.30 25.33
CA LEU A 289 1.76 10.91 25.84
C LEU A 289 1.98 12.41 26.11
N PRO A 290 1.23 13.31 25.43
CA PRO A 290 1.39 14.74 25.65
C PRO A 290 1.11 15.14 27.09
N ILE A 291 1.91 16.09 27.57
CA ILE A 291 1.85 16.61 28.94
C ILE A 291 0.95 17.85 28.94
N PRO A 292 0.04 17.99 29.93
CA PRO A 292 -0.76 19.21 30.10
C PRO A 292 0.12 20.45 30.27
N VAL A 293 -0.29 21.56 29.66
CA VAL A 293 0.38 22.85 29.90
C VAL A 293 -0.06 23.44 31.24
N ASN A 294 0.84 24.15 31.92
CA ASN A 294 0.56 24.77 33.23
C ASN A 294 -0.43 25.95 33.13
N ALA A 295 -0.40 26.66 32.00
CA ALA A 295 -1.30 27.77 31.70
C ALA A 295 -1.86 27.58 30.30
N SER A 296 -3.16 27.29 30.22
CA SER A 296 -3.88 27.17 28.95
C SER A 296 -4.05 28.56 28.31
N ILE A 297 -3.89 28.63 26.99
CA ILE A 297 -4.12 29.85 26.21
C ILE A 297 -5.55 29.94 25.64
N PHE A 298 -6.39 28.94 25.94
CA PHE A 298 -7.76 28.85 25.47
C PHE A 298 -8.76 29.14 26.58
N ALA A 299 -9.93 29.63 26.20
CA ALA A 299 -11.13 29.63 27.01
C ALA A 299 -12.10 28.57 26.49
N ALA A 300 -12.60 27.69 27.35
CA ALA A 300 -13.71 26.81 26.98
C ALA A 300 -14.97 27.67 26.79
N VAL A 301 -15.64 27.52 25.66
CA VAL A 301 -16.83 28.30 25.32
C VAL A 301 -17.99 27.35 25.02
N PRO A 302 -19.25 27.79 25.18
CA PRO A 302 -20.39 27.02 24.69
C PRO A 302 -20.31 26.87 23.16
N LEU A 303 -20.97 25.85 22.63
CA LEU A 303 -21.11 25.67 21.18
C LEU A 303 -21.74 26.93 20.58
N PRO A 304 -21.11 27.56 19.57
CA PRO A 304 -21.66 28.73 18.89
C PRO A 304 -23.08 28.47 18.35
N ALA A 305 -23.94 29.48 18.46
CA ALA A 305 -25.28 29.43 17.89
C ALA A 305 -25.19 29.18 16.36
N GLY A 306 -25.96 28.21 15.85
CA GLY A 306 -25.94 27.81 14.44
C GLY A 306 -25.12 26.55 14.12
N ILE A 307 -24.46 25.95 15.12
CA ILE A 307 -23.89 24.59 15.01
C ILE A 307 -24.90 23.58 15.55
N ASN A 308 -25.44 22.75 14.66
CA ASN A 308 -26.37 21.68 15.00
C ASN A 308 -25.65 20.33 14.86
N LEU A 309 -25.23 19.77 15.98
CA LEU A 309 -24.49 18.50 15.98
C LEU A 309 -25.44 17.32 15.69
N PRO A 310 -25.07 16.38 14.80
CA PRO A 310 -25.83 15.16 14.58
C PRO A 310 -25.98 14.33 15.85
N SER A 311 -27.06 13.56 15.97
CA SER A 311 -27.30 12.66 17.12
C SER A 311 -26.26 11.53 17.27
N SER A 312 -25.49 11.26 16.21
CA SER A 312 -24.39 10.30 16.20
C SER A 312 -23.16 10.81 16.96
N ILE A 313 -23.05 12.12 17.23
CA ILE A 313 -21.93 12.72 17.94
C ILE A 313 -21.94 12.33 19.42
N LYS A 314 -20.80 11.85 19.90
CA LYS A 314 -20.61 11.41 21.30
C LYS A 314 -19.64 12.30 22.06
N ILE A 315 -18.72 12.96 21.35
CA ILE A 315 -17.82 13.97 21.91
C ILE A 315 -18.00 15.26 21.14
N SER A 316 -18.19 16.37 21.83
CA SER A 316 -18.15 17.70 21.26
C SER A 316 -17.65 18.72 22.27
N PHE A 317 -16.85 19.67 21.80
CA PHE A 317 -16.38 20.78 22.61
C PHE A 317 -16.03 21.99 21.75
N ALA A 318 -16.11 23.17 22.35
CA ALA A 318 -15.70 24.41 21.73
C ALA A 318 -14.69 25.14 22.62
N LEU A 319 -13.66 25.70 22.01
CA LEU A 319 -12.65 26.51 22.67
C LEU A 319 -12.32 27.73 21.81
N SER A 320 -12.00 28.84 22.47
CA SER A 320 -11.59 30.07 21.80
C SER A 320 -10.18 30.45 22.22
N VAL A 321 -9.36 30.88 21.26
CA VAL A 321 -8.00 31.37 21.49
C VAL A 321 -7.85 32.79 20.90
N PRO A 322 -7.02 33.66 21.51
CA PRO A 322 -6.70 34.95 20.91
C PRO A 322 -5.98 34.78 19.56
N ILE A 323 -6.25 35.65 18.58
CA ILE A 323 -5.50 35.66 17.31
C ILE A 323 -3.99 35.80 17.53
N SER A 324 -3.59 36.57 18.55
CA SER A 324 -2.19 36.76 18.94
C SER A 324 -1.47 35.48 19.41
N SER A 325 -2.20 34.39 19.67
CA SER A 325 -1.61 33.10 20.04
C SER A 325 -0.89 32.39 18.89
N GLY A 326 -1.18 32.77 17.64
CA GLY A 326 -0.61 32.15 16.44
C GLY A 326 -0.98 30.68 16.24
N ILE A 327 -2.09 30.21 16.83
CA ILE A 327 -2.56 28.83 16.65
C ILE A 327 -3.07 28.58 15.22
N ALA A 328 -3.79 29.54 14.65
CA ALA A 328 -4.12 29.59 13.23
C ALA A 328 -3.63 30.92 12.65
N SER A 329 -2.99 30.85 11.48
CA SER A 329 -2.60 32.01 10.68
C SER A 329 -3.83 32.74 10.16
N THR A 330 -3.79 34.06 10.25
CA THR A 330 -4.82 34.96 9.71
C THR A 330 -4.52 35.46 8.30
N THR A 331 -3.34 35.11 7.76
CA THR A 331 -2.84 35.59 6.46
C THR A 331 -2.64 34.46 5.47
N SER A 332 -2.61 33.21 5.92
CA SER A 332 -2.39 32.03 5.09
C SER A 332 -3.14 30.80 5.63
N PRO A 333 -3.33 29.78 4.78
CA PRO A 333 -3.64 28.42 5.19
C PRO A 333 -2.72 27.95 6.34
N SER A 334 -3.27 27.24 7.32
CA SER A 334 -2.56 26.74 8.49
C SER A 334 -2.63 25.23 8.57
N ASP A 335 -1.50 24.60 8.83
CA ASP A 335 -1.42 23.15 8.95
C ASP A 335 -1.84 22.66 10.33
N PHE A 336 -2.69 21.65 10.34
CA PHE A 336 -3.17 21.00 11.55
C PHE A 336 -3.09 19.48 11.41
N MET A 337 -3.02 18.83 12.57
CA MET A 337 -3.18 17.38 12.70
C MET A 337 -4.36 17.07 13.60
N PHE A 338 -4.95 15.89 13.43
CA PHE A 338 -5.99 15.37 14.30
C PHE A 338 -5.69 13.94 14.70
N ALA A 339 -6.26 13.51 15.83
CA ALA A 339 -6.17 12.14 16.31
C ALA A 339 -7.33 11.81 17.26
N GLY A 340 -7.61 10.52 17.43
CA GLY A 340 -8.56 10.07 18.45
C GLY A 340 -8.56 8.55 18.67
N SER A 341 -9.33 8.12 19.65
CA SER A 341 -9.52 6.70 20.01
C SER A 341 -10.87 6.50 20.71
N ASN A 342 -11.40 5.28 20.66
CA ASN A 342 -12.56 4.87 21.46
C ASN A 342 -12.21 4.53 22.91
N SER A 343 -10.91 4.46 23.25
CA SER A 343 -10.46 4.20 24.61
C SER A 343 -10.63 5.45 25.47
N THR A 344 -11.43 5.34 26.53
CA THR A 344 -11.65 6.46 27.47
C THR A 344 -10.39 6.77 28.27
N PRO A 345 -10.17 8.06 28.65
CA PRO A 345 -9.10 8.43 29.57
C PRO A 345 -9.25 7.72 30.93
N GLY A 346 -8.14 7.47 31.61
CA GLY A 346 -8.14 6.73 32.88
C GLY A 346 -8.94 7.42 34.00
N THR A 347 -8.89 8.75 34.05
CA THR A 347 -9.65 9.59 34.99
C THR A 347 -10.39 10.71 34.23
N PRO A 348 -11.55 10.42 33.60
CA PRO A 348 -12.22 11.32 32.66
C PRO A 348 -12.60 12.68 33.23
N SER A 349 -12.72 12.84 34.55
CA SER A 349 -13.06 14.14 35.16
C SER A 349 -11.89 15.11 35.25
N VAL A 350 -10.66 14.69 34.98
CA VAL A 350 -9.44 15.49 35.20
C VAL A 350 -8.76 15.82 33.87
N PRO A 351 -8.59 17.11 33.49
CA PRO A 351 -7.92 17.49 32.24
C PRO A 351 -6.49 16.95 32.08
N SER A 352 -5.80 16.61 33.17
CA SER A 352 -4.47 16.01 33.14
C SER A 352 -4.45 14.49 32.96
N SER A 353 -5.61 13.83 32.89
CA SER A 353 -5.74 12.38 32.79
C SER A 353 -4.88 11.78 31.68
N SER A 354 -4.23 10.66 31.93
CA SER A 354 -3.64 9.86 30.86
C SER A 354 -4.73 9.28 29.97
N PHE A 355 -4.39 9.04 28.70
CA PHE A 355 -5.26 8.42 27.71
C PHE A 355 -4.43 7.51 26.80
N ARG A 356 -5.08 6.54 26.16
CA ARG A 356 -4.41 5.60 25.27
C ARG A 356 -4.00 6.28 23.96
N LYS A 357 -2.95 5.77 23.32
CA LYS A 357 -2.55 6.12 21.96
C LYS A 357 -3.77 6.05 21.02
N HIS A 358 -3.82 6.99 20.09
CA HIS A 358 -4.88 7.13 19.10
C HIS A 358 -4.93 5.93 18.16
N GLU A 359 -6.15 5.54 17.76
CA GLU A 359 -6.41 4.49 16.76
C GLU A 359 -6.42 5.04 15.34
N PHE A 360 -6.69 6.35 15.20
CA PHE A 360 -6.61 7.05 13.93
C PHE A 360 -6.00 8.43 14.11
N ARG A 361 -5.40 8.92 13.03
CA ARG A 361 -4.73 10.21 12.94
C ARG A 361 -4.75 10.71 11.52
N GLY A 362 -4.53 12.00 11.35
CA GLY A 362 -4.33 12.57 10.04
C GLY A 362 -3.88 14.02 10.12
N GLN A 363 -3.72 14.59 8.93
CA GLN A 363 -3.29 15.96 8.70
C GLN A 363 -4.33 16.64 7.82
N PHE A 364 -4.46 17.94 7.97
CA PHE A 364 -5.37 18.76 7.20
C PHE A 364 -4.94 20.23 7.26
N ASN A 365 -5.55 21.05 6.42
CA ASN A 365 -5.33 22.48 6.46
C ASN A 365 -6.60 23.20 6.93
N VAL A 366 -6.39 24.30 7.66
CA VAL A 366 -7.43 25.25 8.07
C VAL A 366 -7.07 26.60 7.47
N ASP A 367 -7.93 27.12 6.60
CA ASP A 367 -7.78 28.46 6.04
C ASP A 367 -8.89 29.40 6.58
N VAL A 368 -8.50 30.22 7.55
CA VAL A 368 -9.32 31.32 8.11
C VAL A 368 -8.78 32.71 7.72
N SER A 369 -7.96 32.77 6.67
CA SER A 369 -7.32 34.02 6.25
C SER A 369 -8.28 34.99 5.56
N LYS A 370 -9.36 34.47 4.95
CA LYS A 370 -10.30 35.26 4.13
C LYS A 370 -11.59 35.55 4.88
N LEU A 371 -11.74 36.78 5.36
CA LEU A 371 -12.98 37.27 5.99
C LEU A 371 -14.15 37.28 4.99
N GLY A 372 -15.38 37.08 5.47
CA GLY A 372 -16.57 36.97 4.64
C GLY A 372 -16.70 35.65 3.89
N GLN A 373 -15.79 34.69 4.11
CA GLN A 373 -15.80 33.40 3.42
C GLN A 373 -15.99 32.24 4.39
N SER A 374 -16.76 31.26 3.93
CA SER A 374 -16.87 29.92 4.54
C SER A 374 -16.26 28.90 3.59
N SER A 375 -15.17 28.26 4.00
CA SER A 375 -14.57 27.11 3.31
C SER A 375 -14.97 25.81 4.02
N GLY A 376 -15.31 24.80 3.23
CA GLY A 376 -15.60 23.46 3.72
C GLY A 376 -14.80 22.47 2.90
N GLU A 377 -13.76 21.90 3.49
CA GLU A 377 -13.02 20.80 2.88
C GLU A 377 -13.57 19.48 3.45
N GLY A 378 -14.31 18.76 2.61
CA GLY A 378 -14.72 17.38 2.91
C GLY A 378 -13.61 16.40 2.53
N ALA A 379 -13.25 15.51 3.46
CA ALA A 379 -12.51 14.25 3.27
C ALA A 379 -11.49 14.21 2.10
N GLY A 380 -10.66 15.23 1.95
CA GLY A 380 -9.49 15.19 1.10
C GLY A 380 -8.36 14.51 1.86
N SER A 381 -8.45 13.20 2.13
CA SER A 381 -7.25 12.47 2.54
C SER A 381 -6.28 12.54 1.37
N THR A 382 -5.29 13.42 1.45
CA THR A 382 -4.02 13.12 0.79
C THR A 382 -3.66 11.69 1.23
N PRO A 383 -3.44 10.74 0.31
CA PRO A 383 -2.97 9.42 0.70
C PRO A 383 -1.64 9.65 1.41
N VAL A 384 -1.68 9.64 2.74
CA VAL A 384 -0.47 9.64 3.55
C VAL A 384 0.17 8.31 3.23
N VAL A 385 1.16 8.32 2.33
CA VAL A 385 2.02 7.17 2.12
C VAL A 385 2.53 6.81 3.50
N ASP A 386 2.15 5.64 4.01
CA ASP A 386 2.65 5.17 5.28
C ASP A 386 4.12 4.80 5.09
N LEU A 387 4.96 5.81 5.21
CA LEU A 387 6.41 5.71 5.05
C LEU A 387 7.00 4.73 6.07
N VAL A 388 6.33 4.46 7.20
CA VAL A 388 6.73 3.41 8.16
C VAL A 388 6.44 2.03 7.60
N LEU A 389 5.27 1.82 6.98
CA LEU A 389 4.99 0.59 6.23
C LEU A 389 5.99 0.40 5.08
N GLN A 390 6.30 1.47 4.35
CA GLN A 390 7.27 1.41 3.25
C GLN A 390 8.69 1.05 3.73
N HIS A 391 9.13 1.60 4.87
CA HIS A 391 10.35 1.18 5.55
C HIS A 391 10.33 -0.32 5.85
N GLY A 392 9.24 -0.83 6.43
CA GLY A 392 9.06 -2.24 6.73
C GLY A 392 9.16 -3.16 5.49
N ILE A 393 8.51 -2.77 4.39
CA ILE A 393 8.55 -3.52 3.12
C ILE A 393 9.98 -3.61 2.57
N PHE A 394 10.67 -2.46 2.46
CA PHE A 394 12.03 -2.45 1.91
C PHE A 394 13.03 -3.15 2.83
N MET A 395 12.92 -3.03 4.16
CA MET A 395 13.79 -3.78 5.07
C MET A 395 13.53 -5.29 5.02
N PHE A 396 12.27 -5.73 4.87
CA PHE A 396 11.96 -7.14 4.66
C PHE A 396 12.59 -7.68 3.35
N LEU A 397 12.46 -6.95 2.24
CA LEU A 397 13.08 -7.33 0.97
C LEU A 397 14.62 -7.36 1.07
N GLY A 398 15.20 -6.29 1.63
CA GLY A 398 16.64 -6.11 1.75
C GLY A 398 17.32 -7.13 2.68
N TRP A 399 16.63 -7.62 3.70
CA TRP A 399 17.24 -8.50 4.71
C TRP A 399 16.73 -9.94 4.72
N CYS A 400 15.46 -10.18 4.38
CA CYS A 400 14.84 -11.51 4.47
C CYS A 400 14.65 -12.18 3.10
N VAL A 401 14.73 -11.45 1.99
CA VAL A 401 14.52 -12.00 0.64
C VAL A 401 15.82 -12.04 -0.16
N LEU A 402 16.46 -10.88 -0.37
CA LEU A 402 17.64 -10.77 -1.22
C LEU A 402 18.87 -11.51 -0.66
N PRO A 403 19.22 -11.42 0.65
CA PRO A 403 20.40 -12.11 1.17
C PRO A 403 20.30 -13.63 1.12
N PRO A 404 19.16 -14.28 1.46
CA PRO A 404 19.02 -15.72 1.23
C PRO A 404 19.23 -16.15 -0.22
N ILE A 405 18.75 -15.37 -1.20
CA ILE A 405 18.99 -15.64 -2.63
C ILE A 405 20.49 -15.54 -2.94
N ALA A 406 21.16 -14.47 -2.50
CA ALA A 406 22.59 -14.27 -2.73
C ALA A 406 23.45 -15.38 -2.07
N ILE A 407 23.08 -15.80 -0.86
CA ILE A 407 23.74 -16.89 -0.13
C ILE A 407 23.53 -18.23 -0.84
N PHE A 408 22.31 -18.50 -1.32
CA PHE A 408 21.99 -19.72 -2.05
C PHE A 408 22.85 -19.84 -3.33
N VAL A 409 22.96 -18.74 -4.10
CA VAL A 409 23.84 -18.67 -5.29
C VAL A 409 25.29 -18.97 -4.92
N ALA A 410 25.82 -18.32 -3.88
CA ALA A 410 27.20 -18.50 -3.45
C ALA A 410 27.48 -19.88 -2.80
N ARG A 411 26.47 -20.61 -2.35
CA ARG A 411 26.64 -21.91 -1.69
C ARG A 411 26.41 -23.12 -2.62
N TYR A 412 25.38 -23.06 -3.47
CA TYR A 412 24.95 -24.22 -4.26
C TYR A 412 25.18 -24.07 -5.76
N LEU A 413 25.34 -22.84 -6.27
CA LEU A 413 25.41 -22.60 -7.72
C LEU A 413 26.81 -22.24 -8.24
N LYS A 414 27.83 -22.23 -7.38
CA LYS A 414 29.22 -21.89 -7.74
C LYS A 414 29.75 -22.64 -8.96
N PHE A 415 29.64 -23.98 -8.96
CA PHE A 415 30.14 -24.81 -10.05
C PHE A 415 29.31 -24.70 -11.33
N ARG A 416 28.01 -24.42 -11.20
CA ARG A 416 27.10 -24.34 -12.35
C ARG A 416 27.19 -23.01 -13.09
N LEU A 417 27.50 -21.93 -12.38
CA LEU A 417 27.50 -20.56 -12.92
C LEU A 417 28.90 -20.02 -13.24
N GLY A 418 29.97 -20.71 -12.85
CA GLY A 418 31.34 -20.19 -13.04
C GLY A 418 31.48 -18.79 -12.43
N HIS A 419 32.23 -17.87 -13.05
CA HIS A 419 32.42 -16.52 -12.51
C HIS A 419 31.11 -15.71 -12.30
N VAL A 420 30.02 -16.09 -12.97
CA VAL A 420 28.72 -15.41 -12.81
C VAL A 420 28.17 -15.52 -11.39
N TRP A 421 28.47 -16.60 -10.64
CA TRP A 421 28.01 -16.70 -9.24
C TRP A 421 28.51 -15.51 -8.40
N TYR A 422 29.75 -15.08 -8.64
CA TYR A 422 30.40 -14.01 -7.90
C TYR A 422 29.79 -12.66 -8.25
N LEU A 423 29.56 -12.41 -9.55
CA LEU A 423 28.89 -11.20 -10.03
C LEU A 423 27.44 -11.12 -9.51
N THR A 424 26.70 -12.22 -9.54
CA THR A 424 25.32 -12.28 -9.03
C THR A 424 25.28 -12.06 -7.52
N HIS A 425 26.13 -12.75 -6.74
CA HIS A 425 26.20 -12.57 -5.30
C HIS A 425 26.55 -11.12 -4.93
N THR A 426 27.63 -10.60 -5.53
CA THR A 426 28.12 -9.26 -5.27
C THR A 426 27.12 -8.19 -5.74
N GLY A 427 26.49 -8.38 -6.90
CA GLY A 427 25.50 -7.44 -7.45
C GLY A 427 24.23 -7.36 -6.61
N ILE A 428 23.69 -8.50 -6.15
CA ILE A 428 22.51 -8.52 -5.28
C ILE A 428 22.83 -7.83 -3.95
N MET A 429 23.98 -8.11 -3.34
CA MET A 429 24.37 -7.48 -2.08
C MET A 429 24.62 -5.98 -2.29
N LEU A 430 25.57 -5.59 -3.14
CA LEU A 430 25.97 -4.19 -3.27
C LEU A 430 24.88 -3.26 -3.82
N PHE A 431 24.08 -3.71 -4.79
CA PHE A 431 23.07 -2.84 -5.40
C PHE A 431 21.67 -3.12 -4.85
N GLY A 432 21.23 -4.38 -4.84
CA GLY A 432 19.88 -4.74 -4.40
C GLY A 432 19.63 -4.46 -2.92
N VAL A 433 20.46 -5.03 -2.04
CA VAL A 433 20.33 -4.85 -0.59
C VAL A 433 20.60 -3.40 -0.20
N SER A 434 21.66 -2.78 -0.73
CA SER A 434 21.97 -1.37 -0.41
C SER A 434 20.87 -0.41 -0.89
N ALA A 435 20.24 -0.63 -2.05
CA ALA A 435 19.13 0.21 -2.52
C ALA A 435 17.90 0.08 -1.60
N CYS A 436 17.61 -1.14 -1.13
CA CYS A 436 16.54 -1.36 -0.16
C CYS A 436 16.83 -0.65 1.18
N ILE A 437 18.06 -0.79 1.70
CA ILE A 437 18.50 -0.11 2.94
C ILE A 437 18.38 1.41 2.77
N ALA A 438 18.95 1.97 1.69
CA ALA A 438 18.94 3.41 1.45
C ALA A 438 17.50 3.96 1.37
N THR A 439 16.64 3.30 0.59
CA THR A 439 15.23 3.72 0.46
C THR A 439 14.49 3.65 1.79
N ALA A 440 14.69 2.57 2.54
CA ALA A 440 14.05 2.39 3.85
C ALA A 440 14.55 3.41 4.89
N LEU A 441 15.83 3.80 4.84
CA LEU A 441 16.37 4.86 5.70
C LEU A 441 15.78 6.23 5.33
N VAL A 442 15.68 6.54 4.03
CA VAL A 442 15.02 7.78 3.57
C VAL A 442 13.58 7.84 4.06
N CYS A 443 12.82 6.73 3.96
CA CYS A 443 11.45 6.65 4.47
C CYS A 443 11.34 6.99 5.97
N VAL A 444 12.36 6.65 6.76
CA VAL A 444 12.42 7.01 8.18
C VAL A 444 12.79 8.48 8.33
N GLU A 445 13.84 8.95 7.67
CA GLU A 445 14.32 10.34 7.76
C GLU A 445 13.26 11.38 7.38
N VAL A 446 12.50 11.14 6.30
CA VAL A 446 11.44 12.08 5.88
C VAL A 446 10.23 12.10 6.82
N ASN A 447 10.10 11.10 7.71
CA ASN A 447 9.09 11.11 8.78
C ASN A 447 9.56 11.82 10.05
N LEU A 448 10.83 12.20 10.16
CA LEU A 448 11.38 12.78 11.38
C LEU A 448 11.21 14.29 11.39
N ALA A 449 10.83 14.81 12.56
CA ALA A 449 11.02 16.23 12.86
C ALA A 449 12.53 16.56 12.89
N PRO A 450 12.94 17.76 12.45
CA PRO A 450 14.34 18.19 12.50
C PRO A 450 14.95 18.00 13.90
N GLY A 451 16.11 17.34 13.98
CA GLY A 451 16.89 17.20 15.23
C GLY A 451 16.67 15.92 16.04
N LYS A 452 16.02 14.89 15.49
CA LYS A 452 15.85 13.58 16.17
C LYS A 452 16.53 12.44 15.43
N THR A 453 17.12 11.51 16.19
CA THR A 453 17.75 10.29 15.66
C THR A 453 17.05 9.04 16.21
N PRO A 454 16.15 8.39 15.45
CA PRO A 454 15.45 7.17 15.91
C PRO A 454 16.36 5.94 15.98
N PHE A 455 17.58 6.04 15.43
CA PHE A 455 18.54 4.93 15.32
C PHE A 455 19.12 4.45 16.65
N ILE A 456 18.90 5.17 17.76
CA ILE A 456 19.52 4.84 19.06
C ILE A 456 18.52 4.77 20.23
N THR A 457 17.22 4.95 19.98
CA THR A 457 16.22 5.09 21.04
C THR A 457 15.44 3.82 21.33
N THR A 458 15.32 2.91 20.36
CA THR A 458 14.58 1.65 20.51
C THR A 458 15.50 0.46 20.27
N PRO A 459 15.23 -0.72 20.87
CA PRO A 459 16.00 -1.94 20.58
C PRO A 459 16.05 -2.27 19.08
N HIS A 460 14.93 -2.07 18.36
CA HIS A 460 14.85 -2.20 16.91
C HIS A 460 15.75 -1.19 16.19
N GLY A 461 15.71 0.09 16.60
CA GLY A 461 16.54 1.14 16.03
C GLY A 461 18.04 0.88 16.23
N ILE A 462 18.45 0.53 17.47
CA ILE A 462 19.84 0.25 17.84
C ILE A 462 20.37 -0.96 17.04
N LEU A 463 19.61 -2.06 17.02
CA LEU A 463 20.02 -3.26 16.30
C LEU A 463 20.04 -3.03 14.79
N GLY A 464 19.03 -2.36 14.23
CA GLY A 464 18.96 -2.00 12.82
C GLY A 464 20.10 -1.08 12.38
N ALA A 465 20.43 -0.06 13.18
CA ALA A 465 21.55 0.83 12.92
C ALA A 465 22.89 0.08 12.97
N THR A 466 23.06 -0.81 13.95
CA THR A 466 24.25 -1.68 14.06
C THR A 466 24.39 -2.58 12.83
N LEU A 467 23.28 -3.15 12.35
CA LEU A 467 23.26 -3.96 11.13
C LEU A 467 23.66 -3.13 9.89
N CYS A 468 23.03 -1.97 9.69
CA CYS A 468 23.23 -1.16 8.49
C CYS A 468 24.58 -0.44 8.45
N PHE A 469 25.06 0.07 9.58
CA PHE A 469 26.25 0.95 9.63
C PHE A 469 27.52 0.27 10.14
N ALA A 470 27.44 -0.91 10.75
CA ALA A 470 28.61 -1.64 11.22
C ALA A 470 28.74 -3.03 10.58
N ILE A 471 27.75 -3.90 10.75
CA ILE A 471 27.85 -5.31 10.32
C ILE A 471 27.84 -5.45 8.80
N TYR A 472 26.94 -4.73 8.11
CA TYR A 472 26.83 -4.81 6.65
C TYR A 472 28.08 -4.27 5.93
N PRO A 473 28.63 -3.08 6.26
CA PRO A 473 29.89 -2.62 5.69
C PRO A 473 31.05 -3.57 5.98
N MET A 474 31.13 -4.12 7.21
CA MET A 474 32.14 -5.12 7.56
C MET A 474 32.03 -6.37 6.66
N GLN A 475 30.81 -6.84 6.39
CA GLN A 475 30.58 -7.98 5.52
C GLN A 475 31.00 -7.72 4.07
N VAL A 476 30.77 -6.50 3.57
CA VAL A 476 31.23 -6.05 2.25
C VAL A 476 32.75 -6.04 2.17
N VAL A 477 33.43 -5.46 3.17
CA VAL A 477 34.90 -5.45 3.25
C VAL A 477 35.46 -6.87 3.24
N PHE A 478 34.92 -7.76 4.07
CA PHE A 478 35.38 -9.16 4.08
C PHE A 478 35.08 -9.90 2.78
N GLY A 479 33.99 -9.58 2.08
CA GLY A 479 33.69 -10.14 0.77
C GLY A 479 34.73 -9.74 -0.28
N PHE A 480 35.07 -8.46 -0.35
CA PHE A 480 36.12 -7.97 -1.26
C PHE A 480 37.50 -8.50 -0.88
N MET A 481 37.82 -8.58 0.41
CA MET A 481 39.09 -9.15 0.88
C MET A 481 39.21 -10.64 0.55
N SER A 482 38.12 -11.40 0.67
CA SER A 482 38.05 -12.81 0.27
C SER A 482 38.37 -13.00 -1.21
N ASN A 483 37.85 -12.11 -2.07
CA ASN A 483 38.15 -12.14 -3.51
C ASN A 483 39.57 -11.66 -3.83
N ALA A 484 40.02 -10.55 -3.24
CA ALA A 484 41.33 -9.96 -3.52
C ALA A 484 42.50 -10.83 -3.05
N LEU A 485 42.32 -11.56 -1.94
CA LEU A 485 43.32 -12.47 -1.37
C LEU A 485 43.07 -13.93 -1.76
N PHE A 486 42.28 -14.18 -2.81
CA PHE A 486 41.98 -15.53 -3.26
C PHE A 486 43.24 -16.19 -3.84
N ASN A 487 43.55 -17.39 -3.35
CA ASN A 487 44.59 -18.25 -3.89
C ASN A 487 43.99 -19.65 -4.12
N ALA A 488 44.09 -20.15 -5.35
CA ALA A 488 43.60 -21.48 -5.74
C ALA A 488 44.38 -22.63 -5.08
N GLU A 489 45.66 -22.39 -4.73
CA GLU A 489 46.58 -23.39 -4.17
C GLU A 489 46.61 -23.39 -2.63
N ARG A 490 45.65 -22.73 -1.98
CA ARG A 490 45.63 -22.61 -0.52
C ARG A 490 45.39 -23.95 0.18
N GLU A 491 46.25 -24.29 1.14
CA GLU A 491 46.18 -25.53 1.93
C GLU A 491 45.12 -25.49 3.05
N CYS A 492 44.66 -24.31 3.45
CA CYS A 492 43.60 -24.16 4.44
C CYS A 492 42.71 -22.95 4.16
N VAL A 493 41.49 -22.98 4.71
CA VAL A 493 40.58 -21.83 4.63
C VAL A 493 41.13 -20.69 5.49
N PRO A 494 41.49 -19.54 4.88
CA PRO A 494 42.03 -18.40 5.61
C PRO A 494 41.05 -17.80 6.62
N TRP A 495 41.56 -17.07 7.61
CA TRP A 495 40.72 -16.50 8.66
C TRP A 495 39.73 -15.45 8.14
N TRP A 496 40.08 -14.68 7.10
CA TRP A 496 39.18 -13.67 6.51
C TRP A 496 37.96 -14.28 5.81
N ASP A 497 38.13 -15.42 5.14
CA ASP A 497 37.02 -16.18 4.55
C ASP A 497 36.08 -16.68 5.65
N ARG A 498 36.64 -17.17 6.76
CA ARG A 498 35.84 -17.59 7.92
C ARG A 498 35.09 -16.40 8.53
N MET A 499 35.71 -15.23 8.62
CA MET A 499 35.06 -14.00 9.08
C MET A 499 33.91 -13.62 8.17
N HIS A 500 34.10 -13.60 6.85
CA HIS A 500 33.01 -13.32 5.89
C HIS A 500 31.81 -14.28 6.09
N TRP A 501 32.06 -15.57 6.31
CA TRP A 501 30.96 -16.53 6.48
C TRP A 501 30.24 -16.36 7.82
N TRP A 502 30.98 -16.23 8.92
CA TRP A 502 30.38 -16.13 10.25
C TRP A 502 29.70 -14.78 10.49
N VAL A 503 30.31 -13.67 10.05
CA VAL A 503 29.68 -12.34 10.09
C VAL A 503 28.40 -12.34 9.25
N GLY A 504 28.43 -12.92 8.04
CA GLY A 504 27.24 -13.05 7.20
C GLY A 504 26.10 -13.85 7.86
N ARG A 505 26.42 -14.98 8.51
CA ARG A 505 25.42 -15.79 9.23
C ARG A 505 24.81 -15.04 10.40
N VAL A 506 25.65 -14.40 11.22
CA VAL A 506 25.20 -13.59 12.34
C VAL A 506 24.31 -12.44 11.86
N ALA A 507 24.70 -11.77 10.77
CA ALA A 507 23.91 -10.68 10.18
C ALA A 507 22.49 -11.12 9.81
N VAL A 508 22.34 -12.28 9.14
CA VAL A 508 21.02 -12.79 8.74
C VAL A 508 20.15 -13.11 9.96
N VAL A 509 20.70 -13.76 10.99
CA VAL A 509 19.95 -14.07 12.23
C VAL A 509 19.50 -12.78 12.93
N LEU A 510 20.42 -11.83 13.09
CA LEU A 510 20.11 -10.53 13.70
C LEU A 510 19.08 -9.76 12.89
N ALA A 511 19.10 -9.86 11.56
CA ALA A 511 18.13 -9.18 10.71
C ALA A 511 16.72 -9.77 10.85
N VAL A 512 16.56 -11.09 10.94
CA VAL A 512 15.26 -11.74 11.22
C VAL A 512 14.71 -11.29 12.57
N VAL A 513 15.56 -11.27 13.62
CA VAL A 513 15.18 -10.75 14.94
C VAL A 513 14.78 -9.27 14.84
N ASN A 514 15.55 -8.47 14.10
CA ASN A 514 15.27 -7.05 13.97
C ASN A 514 13.96 -6.77 13.22
N VAL A 515 13.64 -7.56 12.19
CA VAL A 515 12.35 -7.47 11.48
C VAL A 515 11.20 -7.84 12.41
N GLN A 516 11.35 -8.87 13.26
CA GLN A 516 10.35 -9.19 14.28
C GLN A 516 10.15 -8.04 15.27
N LEU A 517 11.23 -7.42 15.75
CA LEU A 517 11.14 -6.24 16.63
C LEU A 517 10.42 -5.08 15.94
N GLY A 518 10.69 -4.88 14.64
CA GLY A 518 10.01 -3.88 13.81
C GLY A 518 8.52 -4.16 13.66
N LEU A 519 8.12 -5.41 13.40
CA LEU A 519 6.71 -5.82 13.32
C LEU A 519 5.98 -5.62 14.65
N THR A 520 6.65 -5.88 15.78
CA THR A 520 6.09 -5.62 17.11
C THR A 520 5.94 -4.11 17.36
N LEU A 521 6.94 -3.31 16.99
CA LEU A 521 6.88 -1.84 17.11
C LEU A 521 5.80 -1.23 16.21
N PHE A 522 5.57 -1.83 15.04
CA PHE A 522 4.50 -1.47 14.11
C PHE A 522 3.11 -1.96 14.56
N GLU A 523 3.02 -2.75 15.64
CA GLU A 523 1.78 -3.36 16.11
C GLU A 523 1.11 -4.22 15.01
N ALA A 524 1.91 -4.94 14.22
CA ALA A 524 1.43 -5.78 13.13
C ALA A 524 0.46 -6.86 13.65
N SER A 525 -0.57 -7.18 12.86
CA SER A 525 -1.55 -8.20 13.23
C SER A 525 -0.89 -9.58 13.36
N SER A 526 -1.46 -10.43 14.21
CA SER A 526 -0.96 -11.80 14.42
C SER A 526 -0.87 -12.61 13.13
N GLY A 527 -1.74 -12.32 12.14
CA GLY A 527 -1.69 -12.94 10.82
C GLY A 527 -0.44 -12.56 10.02
N VAL A 528 -0.04 -11.29 10.03
CA VAL A 528 1.18 -10.82 9.35
C VAL A 528 2.42 -11.41 10.00
N VAL A 529 2.46 -11.45 11.34
CA VAL A 529 3.56 -12.08 12.08
C VAL A 529 3.63 -13.58 11.78
N GLY A 530 2.48 -14.27 11.73
CA GLY A 530 2.41 -15.68 11.35
C GLY A 530 2.93 -15.95 9.94
N LEU A 531 2.54 -15.12 8.97
CA LEU A 531 3.04 -15.21 7.58
C LEU A 531 4.55 -14.97 7.49
N PHE A 532 5.09 -14.01 8.26
CA PHE A 532 6.52 -13.77 8.32
C PHE A 532 7.29 -15.02 8.79
N TRP A 533 6.88 -15.64 9.90
CA TRP A 533 7.54 -16.85 10.38
C TRP A 533 7.35 -18.06 9.45
N ALA A 534 6.17 -18.21 8.84
CA ALA A 534 5.94 -19.23 7.83
C ALA A 534 6.89 -19.07 6.63
N PHE A 535 7.11 -17.82 6.18
CA PHE A 535 8.08 -17.50 5.14
C PHE A 535 9.52 -17.85 5.57
N ILE A 536 9.93 -17.49 6.78
CA ILE A 536 11.28 -17.84 7.29
C ILE A 536 11.48 -19.36 7.32
N VAL A 537 10.48 -20.12 7.79
CA VAL A 537 10.52 -21.59 7.78
C VAL A 537 10.64 -22.13 6.35
N LEU A 538 9.86 -21.59 5.40
CA LEU A 538 9.92 -21.98 4.00
C LEU A 538 11.32 -21.73 3.39
N VAL A 539 11.94 -20.59 3.68
CA VAL A 539 13.28 -20.25 3.19
C VAL A 539 14.34 -21.16 3.80
N VAL A 540 14.31 -21.39 5.12
CA VAL A 540 15.34 -22.18 5.81
C VAL A 540 15.20 -23.68 5.53
N VAL A 541 14.01 -24.23 5.76
CA VAL A 541 13.76 -25.68 5.65
C VAL A 541 13.50 -26.08 4.21
N GLY A 542 12.65 -25.36 3.50
CA GLY A 542 12.29 -25.67 2.11
C GLY A 542 13.43 -25.35 1.15
N VAL A 543 13.80 -24.08 1.03
CA VAL A 543 14.79 -23.67 0.03
C VAL A 543 16.21 -24.07 0.44
N GLY A 544 16.65 -23.70 1.65
CA GLY A 544 18.00 -24.03 2.13
C GLY A 544 18.21 -25.53 2.37
N GLY A 545 17.36 -26.13 3.19
CA GLY A 545 17.47 -27.54 3.58
C GLY A 545 17.16 -28.53 2.45
N PHE A 546 15.93 -28.48 1.92
CA PHE A 546 15.49 -29.47 0.93
C PHE A 546 16.07 -29.21 -0.46
N VAL A 547 15.94 -28.01 -1.01
CA VAL A 547 16.47 -27.73 -2.36
C VAL A 547 18.00 -27.62 -2.36
N GLY A 548 18.56 -26.90 -1.39
CA GLY A 548 20.00 -26.70 -1.29
C GLY A 548 20.76 -27.94 -0.83
N GLU A 549 20.64 -28.31 0.44
CA GLU A 549 21.46 -29.38 1.04
C GLU A 549 21.08 -30.78 0.53
N TYR A 550 19.79 -31.11 0.46
CA TYR A 550 19.36 -32.45 0.06
C TYR A 550 19.49 -32.70 -1.45
N TRP A 551 19.07 -31.74 -2.29
CA TRP A 551 19.06 -31.93 -3.75
C TRP A 551 20.34 -31.48 -4.46
N LEU A 552 20.85 -30.28 -4.16
CA LEU A 552 22.00 -29.72 -4.87
C LEU A 552 23.35 -30.11 -4.25
N LYS A 553 23.39 -30.43 -2.96
CA LYS A 553 24.60 -30.73 -2.14
C LYS A 553 25.63 -29.59 -2.21
N GLY A 554 25.72 -28.80 -1.13
CA GLY A 554 26.55 -27.60 -1.09
C GLY A 554 28.04 -27.82 -1.39
N ALA A 555 28.72 -26.77 -1.86
CA ALA A 555 30.16 -26.85 -2.14
C ALA A 555 30.95 -27.24 -0.87
N VAL A 556 31.69 -28.35 -0.95
CA VAL A 556 32.56 -28.85 0.13
C VAL A 556 33.89 -28.09 0.10
N HIS A 557 34.25 -27.44 1.22
CA HIS A 557 35.47 -26.63 1.34
C HIS A 557 36.66 -27.38 2.00
N HIS A 558 36.72 -28.71 1.91
CA HIS A 558 37.80 -29.50 2.51
C HIS A 558 38.96 -29.73 1.54
N VAL A 559 40.17 -29.45 2.02
CA VAL A 559 41.44 -29.80 1.39
C VAL A 559 41.63 -31.31 1.49
N LYS A 560 41.88 -31.96 0.35
CA LYS A 560 42.37 -33.35 0.31
C LYS A 560 43.77 -33.37 0.90
N THR A 561 43.97 -34.06 2.02
CA THR A 561 45.29 -34.56 2.40
C THR A 561 45.24 -36.08 2.32
N GLY A 562 46.13 -36.65 1.50
CA GLY A 562 46.21 -38.08 1.26
C GLY A 562 46.94 -38.40 -0.03
N ILE A 563 48.19 -37.97 -0.16
CA ILE A 563 49.17 -38.78 -0.88
C ILE A 563 49.39 -39.99 0.04
N GLN A 564 48.77 -41.13 -0.28
CA GLN A 564 49.30 -42.42 0.17
C GLN A 564 50.16 -42.96 -0.96
N SER A 565 51.48 -42.81 -0.79
CA SER A 565 52.40 -43.83 -1.26
C SER A 565 52.15 -45.07 -0.40
N GLU A 566 51.51 -46.08 -0.96
CA GLU A 566 51.53 -47.42 -0.39
C GLU A 566 51.79 -48.41 -1.53
N SER A 567 53.04 -48.84 -1.58
CA SER A 567 53.46 -50.07 -2.21
C SER A 567 52.99 -51.25 -1.36
N ASP A 568 52.21 -52.17 -1.92
CA ASP A 568 52.28 -53.59 -1.56
C ASP A 568 51.78 -54.48 -2.73
N PRO A 569 52.40 -55.66 -2.97
CA PRO A 569 52.28 -56.47 -4.17
C PRO A 569 51.18 -57.53 -4.05
N THR A 570 51.04 -58.33 -5.10
CA THR A 570 50.24 -59.58 -5.20
C THR A 570 48.74 -59.44 -5.43
N VAL A 571 48.37 -59.27 -6.71
CA VAL A 571 47.28 -60.10 -7.27
C VAL A 571 47.81 -60.77 -8.53
N HIS A 572 48.10 -62.04 -8.34
CA HIS A 572 48.30 -63.12 -9.30
C HIS A 572 47.69 -62.94 -10.69
N ASP A 573 48.49 -63.37 -11.67
CA ASP A 573 48.10 -64.31 -12.73
C ASP A 573 46.63 -64.30 -13.11
N ARG A 574 46.35 -63.67 -14.25
CA ARG A 574 45.77 -64.37 -15.40
C ARG A 574 45.66 -63.41 -16.58
N LEU A 575 45.88 -63.98 -17.76
CA LEU A 575 45.72 -63.41 -19.11
C LEU A 575 47.04 -63.03 -19.81
N MET A 576 47.94 -64.00 -19.93
CA MET A 576 48.71 -64.22 -21.15
C MET A 576 48.59 -65.70 -21.51
N ASP A 577 47.86 -65.96 -22.60
CA ASP A 577 48.14 -66.98 -23.63
C ASP A 577 46.84 -67.22 -24.41
N ASP A 578 46.77 -66.70 -25.64
CA ASP A 578 46.74 -67.57 -26.82
C ASP A 578 46.64 -66.78 -28.13
N HIS A 579 47.50 -67.19 -29.06
CA HIS A 579 47.42 -67.07 -30.52
C HIS A 579 47.66 -65.69 -31.19
N VAL A 580 48.29 -65.54 -32.35
CA VAL A 580 49.04 -66.39 -33.31
C VAL A 580 49.65 -65.39 -34.32
N GLU A 581 50.84 -65.73 -34.84
CA GLU A 581 51.51 -65.36 -36.12
C GLU A 581 51.15 -64.08 -36.90
N GLY A 582 52.19 -63.44 -37.46
CA GLY A 582 52.08 -62.78 -38.77
C GLY A 582 52.96 -61.54 -39.00
N ASP A 583 54.13 -61.78 -39.60
CA ASP A 583 54.75 -61.05 -40.71
C ASP A 583 55.03 -59.52 -40.69
N GLU A 584 56.33 -59.26 -40.91
CA GLU A 584 56.94 -58.46 -41.99
C GLU A 584 56.70 -56.94 -42.19
N GLN A 585 57.85 -56.28 -42.41
CA GLN A 585 58.11 -55.06 -43.23
C GLN A 585 57.57 -53.74 -42.67
N GLY A 586 58.28 -52.61 -42.67
CA GLY A 586 59.36 -52.12 -43.54
C GLY A 586 59.00 -50.70 -44.00
N ALA A 587 60.01 -49.84 -44.15
CA ALA A 587 59.98 -48.54 -44.85
C ALA A 587 59.24 -47.36 -44.17
N VAL A 588 59.91 -46.27 -43.75
CA VAL A 588 60.65 -45.23 -44.51
C VAL A 588 59.75 -44.09 -45.02
N SER A 589 60.24 -42.86 -44.78
CA SER A 589 59.97 -41.62 -45.53
C SER A 589 58.66 -40.88 -45.24
N ARG A 590 58.59 -39.54 -45.28
CA ARG A 590 59.55 -38.43 -45.40
C ARG A 590 58.69 -37.17 -45.47
N LEU A 591 59.29 -36.04 -45.08
CA LEU A 591 59.05 -34.69 -45.61
C LEU A 591 57.67 -34.07 -45.32
N GLY A 592 57.56 -32.80 -45.01
CA GLY A 592 58.47 -31.66 -45.03
C GLY A 592 57.70 -30.49 -44.39
N HIS A 593 58.40 -29.57 -43.73
CA HIS A 593 58.64 -28.22 -44.29
C HIS A 593 57.34 -27.41 -44.48
N SER A 594 57.25 -26.15 -44.10
CA SER A 594 58.19 -25.16 -43.60
C SER A 594 57.30 -23.94 -43.35
N GLY A 595 57.48 -23.25 -42.24
CA GLY A 595 57.96 -21.88 -42.33
C GLY A 595 56.96 -21.00 -41.59
N SER A 596 57.42 -20.31 -40.55
CA SER A 596 57.94 -18.93 -40.64
C SER A 596 56.76 -17.96 -40.61
N ASP A 597 56.73 -16.91 -39.81
CA ASP A 597 57.73 -16.28 -38.96
C ASP A 597 56.98 -15.14 -38.22
N PHE A 598 57.58 -14.65 -37.11
CA PHE A 598 57.65 -13.26 -36.63
C PHE A 598 56.40 -12.33 -36.71
N SER A 599 56.15 -11.34 -35.85
CA SER A 599 56.74 -10.75 -34.64
C SER A 599 56.01 -9.39 -34.46
N SER A 600 56.23 -8.75 -33.31
CA SER A 600 55.96 -7.35 -32.95
C SER A 600 54.47 -7.04 -32.69
N GLY A 601 54.11 -6.54 -31.50
CA GLY A 601 54.48 -5.23 -30.94
C GLY A 601 53.22 -4.35 -31.06
N GLU A 602 52.89 -3.36 -30.25
CA GLU A 602 53.46 -2.69 -29.09
C GLU A 602 52.36 -1.72 -28.60
N GLN A 603 52.28 -1.50 -27.27
CA GLN A 603 51.82 -0.31 -26.52
C GLN A 603 50.48 0.43 -26.76
N ARG A 604 49.91 0.77 -25.58
CA ARG A 604 49.17 2.00 -25.17
C ARG A 604 47.80 2.22 -25.82
N VAL A 605 46.74 2.52 -25.07
CA VAL A 605 46.58 3.56 -24.03
C VAL A 605 45.82 3.03 -22.82
#